data_AF-A0A6M5F0P7-F1
#
_entry.id   AF-A0A6M5F0P7-F1
#
_cell.length_a   1.000
_cell.length_b   1.000
_cell.length_c   1.000
_cell.angle_alpha   90.00
_cell.angle_beta   90.00
_cell.angle_gamma   90.00
#
_symmetry.space_group_name_H-M   'P 1'
#
loop_
_entity.id
_entity.type
_entity.pdbx_description
1 polymer ?
#
loop_
_entity_poly.entity_id
_entity_poly.type
_entity_poly.pdbx_seq_one_letter_code
_entity_poly.pdbx_strand_id
1 'polypeptide(L)'
;MKRFPFAKTLKALYKPLPRMSKQSRQAVADNLWIVAALLAVVAALSLTSALSLLSQADHISLFGVAIFVPNIAIIRLQQIITLIFAITEIVLFGLAISPLRRKQTRGWLFTTAGIVVTFLATVVTFILSFFTHYYDVASGVVAIALVAAMGYVLSEIESEFDSAKADKPTTPKATDTPDQAKTEAKAKAKK
;
A
#
# COMPACT_ATOMS: atom_id res chain seq x y z
N MET A 1 -12.91 11.70 11.67
CA MET A 1 -13.12 10.62 10.67
C MET A 1 -13.17 9.27 11.40
N LYS A 2 -14.23 8.46 11.21
CA LYS A 2 -14.31 7.11 11.80
C LYS A 2 -13.14 6.29 11.27
N ARG A 3 -12.31 5.73 12.16
CA ARG A 3 -11.22 4.78 11.80
C ARG A 3 -11.82 3.69 10.92
N PHE A 4 -11.28 3.49 9.72
CA PHE A 4 -11.74 2.46 8.80
C PHE A 4 -11.75 1.09 9.52
N PRO A 5 -12.81 0.28 9.37
CA PRO A 5 -12.94 -1.01 10.06
C PRO A 5 -11.76 -1.94 9.74
N PHE A 6 -11.14 -1.76 8.58
CA PHE A 6 -10.06 -2.59 8.07
C PHE A 6 -8.76 -2.55 8.90
N ALA A 7 -8.39 -1.37 9.43
CA ALA A 7 -7.21 -1.23 10.27
C ALA A 7 -7.32 -2.09 11.55
N LYS A 8 -8.52 -2.12 12.15
CA LYS A 8 -8.82 -2.98 13.30
C LYS A 8 -8.75 -4.47 12.92
N THR A 9 -9.25 -4.83 11.74
CA THR A 9 -9.22 -6.21 11.24
C THR A 9 -7.79 -6.70 11.00
N LEU A 10 -6.94 -5.93 10.31
CA LEU A 10 -5.53 -6.28 10.10
C LEU A 10 -4.81 -6.44 11.44
N LYS A 11 -5.02 -5.51 12.37
CA LYS A 11 -4.37 -5.53 13.69
C LYS A 11 -4.82 -6.71 14.55
N ALA A 12 -6.07 -7.16 14.39
CA ALA A 12 -6.56 -8.38 15.01
C ALA A 12 -5.94 -9.64 14.37
N LEU A 13 -5.86 -9.67 13.03
CA LEU A 13 -5.27 -10.76 12.26
C LEU A 13 -3.80 -10.99 12.63
N TYR A 14 -3.03 -9.92 12.79
CA TYR A 14 -1.59 -9.97 13.06
C TYR A 14 -1.19 -9.83 14.53
N LYS A 15 -2.16 -9.77 15.44
CA LYS A 15 -1.91 -9.72 16.89
C LYS A 15 -0.92 -10.78 17.41
N PRO A 16 -0.87 -12.03 16.91
CA PRO A 16 0.07 -13.03 17.43
C PRO A 16 1.51 -12.86 16.93
N LEU A 17 1.79 -11.94 16.00
CA LEU A 17 3.12 -11.78 15.41
C LEU A 17 4.07 -10.90 16.26
N PRO A 18 5.40 -11.09 16.15
CA PRO A 18 6.39 -10.31 16.90
C PRO A 18 6.40 -8.85 16.49
N ARG A 19 6.05 -7.95 17.42
CA ARG A 19 5.98 -6.51 17.14
C ARG A 19 7.33 -5.92 16.73
N MET A 20 7.28 -5.01 15.76
CA MET A 20 8.45 -4.25 15.34
C MET A 20 8.94 -3.27 16.40
N SER A 21 10.25 -3.01 16.42
CA SER A 21 10.82 -1.93 17.25
C SER A 21 10.29 -0.57 16.78
N LYS A 22 10.40 0.46 17.63
CA LYS A 22 9.99 1.82 17.24
C LYS A 22 10.82 2.34 16.08
N GLN A 23 12.13 2.09 16.11
CA GLN A 23 13.07 2.52 15.08
C GLN A 23 12.78 1.87 13.72
N SER A 24 12.49 0.56 13.69
CA SER A 24 12.17 -0.13 12.43
C SER A 24 10.84 0.36 11.84
N ARG A 25 9.82 0.59 12.68
CA ARG A 25 8.54 1.17 12.21
C ARG A 25 8.72 2.54 11.57
N GLN A 26 9.52 3.40 12.20
CA GLN A 26 9.77 4.74 11.67
C GLN A 26 10.57 4.67 10.35
N ALA A 27 11.63 3.86 10.28
CA ALA A 27 12.41 3.69 9.06
C ALA A 27 11.58 3.16 7.88
N VAL A 28 10.65 2.23 8.15
CA VAL A 28 9.74 1.72 7.12
C VAL A 28 8.71 2.78 6.73
N ALA A 29 8.11 3.49 7.69
CA ALA A 29 7.16 4.56 7.41
C ALA A 29 7.80 5.68 6.56
N ASP A 30 9.05 6.04 6.84
CA ASP A 30 9.80 7.07 6.11
C ASP A 30 10.07 6.68 4.66
N ASN A 31 10.22 5.38 4.38
CA ASN A 31 10.52 4.84 3.05
C ASN A 31 9.31 4.23 2.35
N LEU A 32 8.12 4.24 2.95
CA LEU A 32 6.93 3.58 2.41
C LEU A 32 6.53 4.13 1.03
N TRP A 33 6.81 5.41 0.77
CA TRP A 33 6.56 6.02 -0.55
C TRP A 33 7.42 5.43 -1.66
N ILE A 34 8.65 4.98 -1.35
CA ILE A 34 9.54 4.30 -2.31
C ILE A 34 8.96 2.93 -2.65
N VAL A 35 8.50 2.20 -1.64
CA VAL A 35 7.85 0.91 -1.82
C VAL A 35 6.59 1.05 -2.67
N ALA A 36 5.74 2.05 -2.39
CA ALA A 36 4.57 2.33 -3.21
C ALA A 36 4.94 2.69 -4.65
N ALA A 37 5.98 3.48 -4.88
CA ALA A 37 6.46 3.79 -6.23
C ALA A 37 6.97 2.54 -6.97
N LEU A 38 7.72 1.68 -6.29
CA LEU A 38 8.19 0.42 -6.86
C LEU A 38 7.02 -0.50 -7.24
N LEU A 39 6.01 -0.62 -6.37
CA LEU A 39 4.80 -1.39 -6.65
C LEU A 39 4.02 -0.83 -7.84
N ALA A 40 3.91 0.49 -7.96
CA ALA A 40 3.27 1.12 -9.13
C ALA A 40 4.02 0.79 -10.43
N VAL A 41 5.36 0.76 -10.40
CA VAL A 41 6.19 0.37 -11.56
C VAL A 41 5.99 -1.10 -11.91
N VAL A 42 5.99 -2.00 -10.92
CA VAL A 42 5.73 -3.44 -11.14
C VAL A 42 4.34 -3.66 -11.73
N ALA A 43 3.33 -2.96 -11.23
CA ALA A 43 1.98 -3.02 -11.79
C ALA A 43 1.92 -2.49 -13.23
N ALA A 44 2.64 -1.41 -13.56
CA ALA A 44 2.75 -0.87 -14.92
C ALA A 44 3.46 -1.82 -15.89
N LEU A 45 4.51 -2.52 -15.44
CA LEU A 45 5.17 -3.56 -16.23
C LEU A 45 4.22 -4.72 -16.48
N SER A 46 3.50 -5.16 -15.45
CA SER A 46 2.49 -6.23 -15.55
C SER A 46 1.37 -5.86 -16.53
N LEU A 47 0.90 -4.61 -16.49
CA LEU A 47 -0.08 -4.06 -17.42
C LEU A 47 0.44 -4.10 -18.86
N THR A 48 1.69 -3.66 -19.08
CA THR A 48 2.32 -3.67 -20.41
C THR A 48 2.43 -5.09 -20.96
N SER A 49 2.87 -6.05 -20.14
CA SER A 49 2.94 -7.46 -20.54
C SER A 49 1.56 -8.03 -20.88
N ALA A 50 0.54 -7.74 -20.08
CA ALA A 50 -0.83 -8.19 -20.34
C ALA A 50 -1.37 -7.62 -21.66
N LEU A 51 -1.13 -6.34 -21.94
CA LEU A 51 -1.51 -5.67 -23.19
C LEU A 51 -0.79 -6.28 -24.41
N SER A 52 0.50 -6.56 -24.29
CA SER A 52 1.26 -7.23 -25.37
C SER A 52 0.70 -8.61 -25.71
N LEU A 53 0.36 -9.42 -24.69
CA LEU A 53 -0.25 -10.73 -24.90
C LEU A 53 -1.66 -10.62 -25.50
N LEU A 54 -2.42 -9.58 -25.15
CA LEU A 54 -3.73 -9.34 -25.72
C LEU A 54 -3.62 -9.02 -27.21
N SER A 55 -2.73 -8.09 -27.58
CA SER A 55 -2.48 -7.66 -28.96
C SER A 55 -1.95 -8.79 -29.86
N GLN A 56 -1.04 -9.63 -29.39
CA GLN A 56 -0.52 -10.75 -30.19
C GLN A 56 -1.60 -11.75 -30.58
N ALA A 57 -2.58 -11.97 -29.71
CA ALA A 57 -3.62 -12.95 -29.96
C ALA A 57 -4.74 -12.46 -30.89
N ASP A 58 -4.73 -11.19 -31.32
CA ASP A 58 -5.55 -10.69 -32.45
C ASP A 58 -4.87 -10.94 -33.81
N HIS A 59 -3.56 -11.19 -33.83
CA HIS A 59 -2.78 -11.51 -35.04
C HIS A 59 -2.69 -13.03 -35.32
N ILE A 60 -3.02 -13.86 -34.33
CA ILE A 60 -3.00 -15.31 -34.44
C ILE A 60 -4.41 -15.78 -34.84
N SER A 61 -4.57 -16.22 -36.08
CA SER A 61 -5.84 -16.70 -36.66
C SER A 61 -6.62 -17.62 -35.71
N LEU A 62 -7.85 -17.20 -35.41
CA LEU A 62 -8.89 -17.90 -34.64
C LEU A 62 -9.17 -19.33 -35.14
N PHE A 63 -8.84 -19.64 -36.39
CA PHE A 63 -9.08 -20.97 -36.99
C PHE A 63 -7.93 -21.97 -36.77
N GLY A 64 -6.71 -21.52 -36.43
CA GLY A 64 -5.55 -22.41 -36.28
C GLY A 64 -5.27 -22.85 -34.83
N VAL A 65 -5.64 -22.03 -33.84
CA VAL A 65 -5.23 -22.23 -32.42
C VAL A 65 -6.36 -22.76 -31.54
N ALA A 66 -7.63 -22.58 -31.94
CA ALA A 66 -8.77 -23.13 -31.22
C ALA A 66 -8.76 -24.66 -31.09
N ILE A 67 -8.00 -25.35 -31.94
CA ILE A 67 -7.86 -26.82 -31.94
C ILE A 67 -6.76 -27.30 -30.95
N PHE A 68 -5.81 -26.45 -30.57
CA PHE A 68 -4.62 -26.85 -29.80
C PHE A 68 -4.55 -26.30 -28.36
N VAL A 69 -5.38 -25.31 -28.00
CA VAL A 69 -5.41 -24.76 -26.63
C VAL A 69 -6.80 -24.91 -26.02
N PRO A 70 -7.10 -26.03 -25.34
CA PRO A 70 -8.28 -26.09 -24.50
C PRO A 70 -8.14 -24.97 -23.45
N ASN A 71 -9.16 -24.11 -23.32
CA ASN A 71 -9.28 -23.01 -22.36
C ASN A 71 -8.84 -21.59 -22.80
N ILE A 72 -8.79 -21.29 -24.10
CA ILE A 72 -8.58 -19.90 -24.60
C ILE A 72 -9.51 -18.88 -23.91
N ALA A 73 -10.78 -19.21 -23.70
CA ALA A 73 -11.73 -18.33 -23.00
C ALA A 73 -11.31 -18.00 -21.57
N ILE A 74 -10.76 -18.97 -20.83
CA ILE A 74 -10.28 -18.79 -19.45
C ILE A 74 -9.00 -17.94 -19.46
N ILE A 75 -8.09 -18.16 -20.41
CA ILE A 75 -6.88 -17.35 -20.57
C ILE A 75 -7.24 -15.89 -20.86
N ARG A 76 -8.22 -15.64 -21.75
CA ARG A 76 -8.72 -14.28 -22.03
C ARG A 76 -9.38 -13.63 -20.81
N LEU A 77 -10.20 -14.38 -20.08
CA LEU A 77 -10.80 -13.91 -18.84
C LEU A 77 -9.73 -13.52 -17.81
N GLN A 78 -8.71 -14.36 -17.63
CA GLN A 78 -7.57 -14.08 -16.76
C GLN A 78 -6.84 -12.81 -17.18
N GLN A 79 -6.58 -12.61 -18.48
CA GLN A 79 -5.93 -11.39 -18.99
C GLN A 79 -6.73 -10.12 -18.67
N ILE A 80 -8.05 -10.14 -18.87
CA ILE A 80 -8.94 -8.99 -18.57
C ILE A 80 -8.92 -8.70 -17.06
N ILE A 81 -9.03 -9.73 -16.22
CA ILE A 81 -9.00 -9.58 -14.76
C ILE A 81 -7.67 -8.99 -14.31
N THR A 82 -6.55 -9.50 -14.82
CA THR A 82 -5.21 -8.96 -14.55
C THR A 82 -5.09 -7.50 -14.96
N LEU A 83 -5.66 -7.11 -16.10
CA LEU A 83 -5.68 -5.72 -16.58
C LEU A 83 -6.38 -4.79 -15.58
N ILE A 84 -7.57 -5.19 -15.11
CA ILE A 84 -8.36 -4.42 -14.15
C ILE A 84 -7.60 -4.23 -12.84
N PHE A 85 -7.00 -5.32 -12.34
CA PHE A 85 -6.20 -5.26 -11.12
C PHE A 85 -4.98 -4.36 -11.27
N ALA A 86 -4.20 -4.53 -12.35
CA ALA A 86 -3.02 -3.72 -12.60
C ALA A 86 -3.34 -2.22 -12.70
N ILE A 87 -4.41 -1.85 -13.42
CA ILE A 87 -4.86 -0.45 -13.49
C ILE A 87 -5.23 0.07 -12.10
N THR A 88 -6.00 -0.71 -11.35
CA THR A 88 -6.44 -0.33 -9.99
C THR A 88 -5.24 -0.14 -9.05
N GLU A 89 -4.25 -1.04 -9.10
CA GLU A 89 -3.01 -0.96 -8.32
C GLU A 89 -2.18 0.27 -8.69
N ILE A 90 -1.98 0.54 -9.98
CA ILE A 90 -1.25 1.74 -10.45
C ILE A 90 -1.90 3.00 -9.90
N VAL A 91 -3.23 3.10 -9.97
CA VAL A 91 -3.97 4.25 -9.45
C VAL A 91 -3.81 4.36 -7.94
N LEU A 92 -4.03 3.28 -7.19
CA LEU A 92 -3.94 3.31 -5.73
C LEU A 92 -2.53 3.62 -5.23
N PHE A 93 -1.51 2.94 -5.74
CA PHE A 93 -0.13 3.20 -5.35
C PHE A 93 0.37 4.56 -5.84
N GLY A 94 -0.02 4.98 -7.05
CA GLY A 94 0.28 6.31 -7.57
C GLY A 94 -0.30 7.43 -6.70
N LEU A 95 -1.58 7.30 -6.30
CA LEU A 95 -2.24 8.23 -5.39
C LEU A 95 -1.65 8.20 -3.97
N ALA A 96 -1.00 7.11 -3.57
CA ALA A 96 -0.36 6.99 -2.27
C ALA A 96 0.98 7.77 -2.19
N ILE A 97 1.77 7.87 -3.27
CA ILE A 97 3.16 8.38 -3.22
C ILE A 97 3.26 9.78 -2.59
N SER A 98 2.49 10.75 -3.12
CA SER A 98 2.53 12.14 -2.63
C SER A 98 2.11 12.28 -1.16
N PRO A 99 0.95 11.76 -0.72
CA PRO A 99 0.54 11.84 0.67
C PRO A 99 1.44 11.01 1.61
N LEU A 100 2.04 9.91 1.15
CA LEU A 100 3.02 9.13 1.94
C LEU A 100 4.28 9.94 2.25
N ARG A 101 4.82 10.67 1.26
CA ARG A 101 5.97 11.57 1.50
C ARG A 101 5.67 12.63 2.55
N ARG A 102 4.40 13.03 2.67
CA ARG A 102 3.91 13.99 3.67
C ARG A 102 3.42 13.32 4.96
N LYS A 103 3.62 12.01 5.12
CA LYS A 103 3.13 11.19 6.24
C LYS A 103 1.64 11.36 6.55
N GLN A 104 0.83 11.59 5.52
CA GLN A 104 -0.61 11.76 5.68
C GLN A 104 -1.30 10.39 5.77
N THR A 105 -2.31 10.27 6.64
CA THR A 105 -3.14 9.06 6.77
C THR A 105 -3.73 8.62 5.44
N ARG A 106 -4.07 9.58 4.55
CA ARG A 106 -4.58 9.27 3.21
C ARG A 106 -3.62 8.41 2.40
N GLY A 107 -2.31 8.67 2.49
CA GLY A 107 -1.30 7.88 1.77
C GLY A 107 -1.26 6.45 2.29
N TRP A 108 -1.26 6.28 3.61
CA TRP A 108 -1.34 4.96 4.23
C TRP A 108 -2.63 4.20 3.86
N LEU A 109 -3.77 4.90 3.78
CA LEU A 109 -5.03 4.30 3.34
C LEU A 109 -4.98 3.81 1.89
N PHE A 110 -4.43 4.62 0.97
CA PHE A 110 -4.28 4.21 -0.42
C PHE A 110 -3.31 3.03 -0.57
N THR A 111 -2.18 3.02 0.14
CA THR A 111 -1.26 1.87 0.15
C THR A 111 -1.93 0.62 0.69
N THR A 112 -2.69 0.74 1.77
CA THR A 112 -3.39 -0.39 2.38
C THR A 112 -4.43 -0.96 1.43
N ALA A 113 -5.23 -0.09 0.79
CA ALA A 113 -6.17 -0.52 -0.25
C ALA A 113 -5.45 -1.20 -1.42
N GLY A 114 -4.32 -0.64 -1.88
CA GLY A 114 -3.50 -1.22 -2.94
C GLY A 114 -3.03 -2.63 -2.60
N ILE A 115 -2.48 -2.85 -1.40
CA ILE A 115 -2.04 -4.19 -0.96
C ILE A 115 -3.20 -5.19 -0.85
N VAL A 116 -4.39 -4.74 -0.46
CA VAL A 116 -5.59 -5.62 -0.46
C VAL A 116 -5.97 -6.01 -1.88
N VAL A 117 -5.94 -5.06 -2.81
CA VAL A 117 -6.19 -5.33 -4.23
C VAL A 117 -5.15 -6.31 -4.77
N THR A 118 -3.87 -6.14 -4.44
CA THR A 118 -2.80 -7.08 -4.82
C THR A 118 -2.99 -8.46 -4.23
N PHE A 119 -3.45 -8.55 -2.98
CA PHE A 119 -3.77 -9.84 -2.36
C PHE A 119 -4.88 -10.55 -3.13
N LEU A 120 -5.97 -9.84 -3.45
CA LEU A 120 -7.08 -10.38 -4.23
C LEU A 120 -6.63 -10.77 -5.64
N ALA A 121 -5.86 -9.93 -6.32
CA ALA A 121 -5.31 -10.21 -7.64
C ALA A 121 -4.45 -11.49 -7.64
N THR A 122 -3.60 -11.64 -6.63
CA THR A 122 -2.73 -12.81 -6.47
C THR A 122 -3.57 -14.08 -6.24
N VAL A 123 -4.57 -14.03 -5.35
CA VAL A 123 -5.46 -15.17 -5.06
C VAL A 123 -6.28 -15.56 -6.29
N VAL A 124 -6.87 -14.60 -7.00
CA VAL A 124 -7.65 -14.88 -8.21
C VAL A 124 -6.77 -15.47 -9.30
N THR A 125 -5.58 -14.91 -9.51
CA THR A 125 -4.61 -15.44 -10.50
C THR A 125 -4.18 -16.85 -10.16
N PHE A 126 -3.88 -17.12 -8.88
CA PHE A 126 -3.55 -18.45 -8.36
C PHE A 126 -4.65 -19.47 -8.64
N ILE A 127 -5.92 -19.12 -8.36
CA ILE A 127 -7.07 -19.97 -8.63
C ILE A 127 -7.22 -20.22 -10.15
N LEU A 128 -7.11 -19.18 -10.97
CA LEU A 128 -7.27 -19.31 -12.43
C LEU A 128 -6.18 -20.16 -13.07
N SER A 129 -4.95 -20.13 -12.53
CA SER A 129 -3.85 -20.92 -13.06
C SER A 129 -4.01 -22.44 -12.91
N PHE A 130 -4.85 -22.92 -11.99
CA PHE A 130 -5.23 -24.35 -11.96
C PHE A 130 -5.96 -24.80 -13.23
N PHE A 131 -6.62 -23.88 -13.93
CA PHE A 131 -7.39 -24.17 -15.14
C PHE A 131 -6.58 -24.01 -16.44
N THR A 132 -5.37 -23.43 -16.38
CA THR A 132 -4.57 -23.08 -17.58
C THR A 132 -3.32 -23.96 -17.76
N HIS A 133 -3.21 -25.10 -17.07
CA HIS A 133 -2.20 -26.17 -17.21
C HIS A 133 -0.73 -25.80 -16.93
N TYR A 134 -0.42 -24.56 -16.57
CA TYR A 134 0.92 -24.12 -16.20
C TYR A 134 0.91 -23.71 -14.72
N TYR A 135 1.20 -24.66 -13.82
CA TYR A 135 1.07 -24.37 -12.40
C TYR A 135 2.27 -24.77 -11.56
N ASP A 136 2.92 -23.73 -11.00
CA ASP A 136 3.86 -23.85 -9.89
C ASP A 136 3.16 -23.39 -8.61
N VAL A 137 2.63 -24.37 -7.85
CA VAL A 137 1.96 -24.17 -6.56
C VAL A 137 2.84 -23.38 -5.60
N ALA A 138 4.15 -23.66 -5.59
CA ALA A 138 5.08 -23.06 -4.65
C ALA A 138 5.22 -21.57 -4.92
N SER A 139 5.37 -21.17 -6.19
CA SER A 139 5.45 -19.75 -6.58
C SER A 139 4.23 -18.96 -6.11
N GLY A 140 3.04 -19.54 -6.26
CA GLY A 140 1.78 -18.90 -5.88
C GLY A 140 1.59 -18.76 -4.37
N VAL A 141 1.91 -19.79 -3.60
CA VAL A 141 1.85 -19.73 -2.13
C VAL A 141 2.85 -18.70 -1.59
N VAL A 142 4.06 -18.66 -2.17
CA VAL A 142 5.08 -17.67 -1.80
C VAL A 142 4.60 -16.25 -2.11
N ALA A 143 3.98 -16.01 -3.27
CA ALA A 143 3.43 -14.71 -3.62
C ALA A 143 2.35 -14.25 -2.61
N ILE A 144 1.42 -15.14 -2.24
CA ILE A 144 0.37 -14.85 -1.25
C ILE A 144 1.00 -14.51 0.11
N ALA A 145 1.98 -15.30 0.55
CA ALA A 145 2.68 -15.07 1.82
C ALA A 145 3.42 -13.72 1.84
N LEU A 146 4.04 -13.34 0.72
CA LEU A 146 4.73 -12.05 0.58
C LEU A 146 3.75 -10.88 0.75
N VAL A 147 2.61 -10.91 0.06
CA VAL A 147 1.60 -9.83 0.14
C VAL A 147 1.00 -9.76 1.55
N ALA A 148 0.78 -10.91 2.20
CA ALA A 148 0.35 -10.94 3.60
C ALA A 148 1.40 -10.29 4.54
N ALA A 149 2.70 -10.56 4.32
CA ALA A 149 3.77 -9.91 5.08
C ALA A 149 3.78 -8.38 4.87
N MET A 150 3.48 -7.88 3.67
CA MET A 150 3.32 -6.44 3.43
C MET A 150 2.14 -5.87 4.22
N GLY A 151 1.02 -6.60 4.26
CA GLY A 151 -0.14 -6.25 5.08
C GLY A 151 0.19 -6.18 6.58
N TYR A 152 1.04 -7.10 7.06
CA TYR A 152 1.54 -7.07 8.44
C TYR A 152 2.35 -5.79 8.71
N VAL A 153 3.33 -5.50 7.86
CA VAL A 153 4.19 -4.32 8.00
C VAL A 153 3.35 -3.03 8.00
N LEU A 154 2.35 -2.92 7.12
CA LEU A 154 1.42 -1.80 7.07
C LEU A 154 0.62 -1.62 8.36
N SER A 155 0.21 -2.72 9.00
CA SER A 155 -0.53 -2.68 10.26
C SER A 155 0.32 -2.18 11.44
N GLU A 156 1.63 -2.46 11.42
CA GLU A 156 2.56 -2.03 12.47
C GLU A 156 2.95 -0.55 12.35
N ILE A 157 2.98 -0.01 11.13
CA ILE A 157 3.35 1.39 10.87
C ILE A 157 2.16 2.36 10.84
N GLU A 158 0.92 1.88 10.96
CA GLU A 158 -0.30 2.72 10.96
C GLU A 158 -0.18 3.94 11.89
N SER A 159 0.38 3.73 13.10
CA SER A 159 0.51 4.80 14.11
C SER A 159 1.46 5.94 13.73
N GLU A 160 2.32 5.74 12.72
CA GLU A 160 3.21 6.77 12.20
C GLU A 160 2.52 7.69 11.18
N PHE A 161 1.35 7.28 10.66
CA PHE A 161 0.55 8.05 9.72
C PHE A 161 -0.72 8.64 10.36
N ASP A 162 -0.91 8.51 11.68
CA ASP A 162 -2.10 9.00 12.39
C ASP A 162 -2.09 10.55 12.43
N SER A 163 -3.07 11.19 11.77
CA SER A 163 -3.16 12.66 11.63
C SER A 163 -3.17 13.42 12.97
N ALA A 164 -3.48 12.76 14.10
CA ALA A 164 -3.46 13.38 15.42
C ALA A 164 -2.05 13.82 15.89
N LYS A 165 -0.97 13.29 15.30
CA LYS A 165 0.39 13.77 15.58
C LYS A 165 0.80 14.98 14.71
N ALA A 166 0.18 15.15 13.54
CA ALA A 166 0.51 16.25 12.62
C ALA A 166 -0.09 17.60 13.07
N ASP A 167 -1.08 17.58 13.96
CA ASP A 167 -1.83 18.75 14.42
C ASP A 167 -1.42 19.24 15.82
N LYS A 168 -0.32 18.71 16.40
CA LYS A 168 0.32 19.41 17.52
C LYS A 168 1.18 20.50 16.92
N PRO A 169 0.85 21.80 17.10
CA PRO A 169 1.83 22.83 16.88
C PRO A 169 3.01 22.46 17.79
N THR A 170 4.21 22.37 17.22
CA THR A 170 5.43 22.61 17.99
C THR A 170 5.32 24.03 18.52
N THR A 171 4.64 24.22 19.65
CA THR A 171 4.87 25.38 20.50
C THR A 171 6.36 25.33 20.81
N PRO A 172 7.15 26.33 20.40
CA PRO A 172 8.52 26.44 20.85
C PRO A 172 8.47 26.37 22.37
N LYS A 173 9.19 25.40 22.95
CA LYS A 173 9.43 25.34 24.37
C LYS A 173 10.07 26.69 24.72
N ALA A 174 9.32 27.57 25.37
CA ALA A 174 9.83 28.84 25.84
C ALA A 174 10.98 28.51 26.79
N THR A 175 12.19 28.68 26.31
CA THR A 175 13.40 28.61 27.11
C THR A 175 13.29 29.66 28.20
N ASP A 176 13.61 29.23 29.40
CA ASP A 176 13.64 30.02 30.62
C ASP A 176 14.36 31.37 30.44
N THR A 177 13.63 32.47 30.69
CA THR A 177 14.23 33.75 31.08
C THR A 177 13.55 34.20 32.38
N PRO A 178 14.26 34.33 33.51
CA PRO A 178 13.66 34.68 34.79
C PRO A 178 13.24 36.15 34.85
N ASP A 179 11.98 36.37 35.24
CA ASP A 179 11.50 37.41 36.14
C ASP A 179 12.24 38.77 36.11
N GLN A 180 11.91 39.63 35.14
CA GLN A 180 12.24 41.07 35.19
C GLN A 180 11.02 42.00 34.97
N ALA A 181 9.79 41.50 35.11
CA ALA A 181 8.59 42.32 34.93
C ALA A 181 7.92 42.77 36.25
N LYS A 182 8.49 42.45 37.42
CA LYS A 182 7.86 42.78 38.72
C LYS A 182 8.49 43.94 39.49
N THR A 183 9.49 44.63 38.92
CA THR A 183 10.19 45.73 39.62
C THR A 183 9.73 47.14 39.17
N GLU A 184 9.11 47.30 38.00
CA GLU A 184 8.74 48.64 37.51
C GLU A 184 7.35 49.13 37.98
N ALA A 185 6.48 48.25 38.48
CA ALA A 185 5.16 48.66 38.98
C ALA A 185 5.18 49.20 40.43
N LYS A 186 6.29 49.10 41.16
CA LYS A 186 6.42 49.65 42.53
C LYS A 186 7.16 50.99 42.63
N ALA A 187 7.76 51.49 41.55
CA ALA A 187 8.48 52.77 41.55
C ALA A 187 7.62 53.98 41.15
N LYS A 188 6.38 53.80 40.69
CA LYS A 188 5.46 54.90 40.34
C LYS A 188 4.33 55.16 41.35
N ALA A 189 4.33 54.49 42.50
CA ALA A 189 3.39 54.73 43.60
C ALA A 189 4.02 55.43 44.82
N LYS A 190 5.26 55.93 44.70
CA LYS A 190 5.91 56.77 45.71
C LYS A 190 6.68 57.90 45.03
N LYS A 191 5.95 58.94 44.59
CA LYS A 191 6.42 60.33 44.52
C LYS A 191 5.22 61.24 44.56
#